data_AF-A0A0G4FIZ8-F1
#
_entry.id   AF-A0A0G4FIZ8-F1
#
_cell.length_a   1.000
_cell.length_b   1.000
_cell.length_c   1.000
_cell.angle_alpha   90.00
_cell.angle_beta   90.00
_cell.angle_gamma   90.00
#
_symmetry.space_group_name_H-M   'P 1'
#
loop_
_entity.id
_entity.type
_entity.pdbx_description
1 polymer ?
#
loop_
_entity_poly.entity_id
_entity_poly.type
_entity_poly.pdbx_seq_one_letter_code
_entity_poly.pdbx_strand_id
1 'polypeptide(L)'
;MQTLSAPGRHCRSLPRPLPPLLPFVRCQSSAAAAAQSDFDFHRFAFAAPAFEDLATGNLSGSLSKVNNDFPVYEAGGESEGLWRRYAAELRRRGVTNIDDYERMAEVFARKRFHQATFWDKVTESSRPLFEAERTHLDQLLNIGDSYAKISCRSDSLIQLLIRRGRQDFHGLPTDTVTRLVTILASLGRKHIQLMNDVAELVIEEAVAFSARSLIDLLHSYAALESRDEEMLRHAARRLHPLLCVGKLTPFEKTKLARTYALLKFNHSTFFRTVAEEILGEYERLQAKIGLGQVEQQDLAVTAAPTDALFSRYALPSYEYGCGLPSLYGLPLGSRIRKKAGKGGEEGLEGWQVEMNEGREKEVNAGLAEERRDLPEAVEGRVVEYDLGQIAIVMDAILLLRFHEWADYYRELRTVLAKRLHEPQAVEQLDPLQLAAAMNFLSTNRLVAENEDLVKAMTRRMFRLFHADLAKPFHLVFYLKGLVSWRQTPARAKNARGRTLRFFVSRKLPWLEAKEEGERFNVLERLGEHICQRVHYFTLGELSSVLRSLAYLDFGDADFYRVFVPFIKERVGDLACVDVSNVMQAFNRQRLEDRHLFYLLGKQWQAKQADFVSVKWRGKVIQGQ
;
A
#
# COMPACT_ATOMS: atom_id res chain seq x y z
N MET A 1 34.58 -19.33 52.36
CA MET A 1 33.45 -19.93 51.61
C MET A 1 32.17 -19.40 52.23
N GLN A 2 31.67 -18.27 51.72
CA GLN A 2 30.52 -17.55 52.27
C GLN A 2 29.48 -17.38 51.17
N THR A 3 28.27 -17.84 51.46
CA THR A 3 27.04 -17.57 50.74
C THR A 3 26.59 -16.16 51.06
N LEU A 4 26.50 -15.28 50.05
CA LEU A 4 25.94 -13.94 50.18
C LEU A 4 25.03 -13.61 49.00
N SER A 5 23.76 -13.33 49.36
CA SER A 5 22.81 -12.37 48.82
C SER A 5 23.04 -11.74 47.44
N ALA A 6 22.02 -11.80 46.58
CA ALA A 6 21.80 -10.83 45.51
C ALA A 6 20.41 -10.18 45.68
N PRO A 7 20.33 -8.84 45.86
CA PRO A 7 19.06 -8.12 45.82
C PRO A 7 18.76 -7.62 44.40
N GLY A 8 17.47 -7.48 44.11
CA GLY A 8 16.96 -7.04 42.81
C GLY A 8 17.19 -5.56 42.51
N ARG A 9 17.06 -5.23 41.21
CA ARG A 9 16.57 -3.97 40.63
C ARG A 9 16.46 -4.12 39.11
N HIS A 10 15.27 -4.42 38.60
CA HIS A 10 14.93 -4.21 37.20
C HIS A 10 14.32 -2.81 37.05
N CYS A 11 15.15 -1.82 36.72
CA CYS A 11 14.67 -0.55 36.18
C CYS A 11 14.47 -0.73 34.67
N ARG A 12 13.21 -0.84 34.22
CA ARG A 12 12.83 -0.61 32.82
C ARG A 12 12.97 0.90 32.56
N SER A 13 14.07 1.31 31.94
CA SER A 13 14.23 2.67 31.42
C SER A 13 13.31 2.86 30.21
N LEU A 14 12.42 3.84 30.28
CA LEU A 14 11.64 4.37 29.17
C LEU A 14 12.58 4.83 28.03
N PRO A 15 12.15 4.80 26.76
CA PRO A 15 12.93 5.35 25.65
C PRO A 15 13.15 6.85 25.86
N ARG A 16 14.42 7.27 25.85
CA ARG A 16 14.79 8.68 25.89
C ARG A 16 14.36 9.35 24.58
N PRO A 17 13.71 10.53 24.61
CA PRO A 17 13.58 11.35 23.41
C PRO A 17 14.98 11.74 22.90
N LEU A 18 15.13 11.79 21.57
CA LEU A 18 16.33 12.32 20.91
C LEU A 18 16.67 13.71 21.49
N PRO A 19 17.95 14.01 21.73
CA PRO A 19 18.34 15.34 22.20
C PRO A 19 17.99 16.41 21.16
N PRO A 20 17.54 17.60 21.59
CA PRO A 20 17.28 18.69 20.68
C PRO A 20 18.58 19.11 19.99
N LEU A 21 18.51 19.25 18.67
CA LEU A 21 19.55 19.80 17.81
C LEU A 21 19.95 21.20 18.32
N LEU A 22 21.25 21.51 18.37
CA LEU A 22 21.77 22.87 18.63
C LEU A 22 22.54 23.39 17.40
N PRO A 23 22.64 24.72 17.16
CA PRO A 23 21.84 25.83 17.65
C PRO A 23 21.32 26.70 16.49
N PHE A 24 20.01 26.78 16.30
CA PHE A 24 19.40 27.96 15.67
C PHE A 24 18.21 28.38 16.53
N VAL A 25 18.32 29.61 17.04
CA VAL A 25 17.33 30.37 17.84
C VAL A 25 17.12 29.90 19.29
N ARG A 26 17.75 30.64 20.23
CA ARG A 26 17.32 30.71 21.64
C ARG A 26 15.90 31.28 21.68
N CYS A 27 14.91 30.45 22.01
CA CYS A 27 13.66 30.91 22.62
C CYS A 27 13.62 30.42 24.06
N GLN A 28 13.44 31.37 24.96
CA GLN A 28 13.41 31.21 26.41
C GLN A 28 12.23 30.32 26.82
N SER A 29 12.49 29.20 27.49
CA SER A 29 11.47 28.37 28.14
C SER A 29 11.54 28.57 29.65
N SER A 30 10.38 28.71 30.29
CA SER A 30 10.27 29.16 31.67
C SER A 30 8.86 29.72 31.94
N ALA A 31 8.67 31.00 31.61
CA ALA A 31 7.42 31.73 31.89
C ALA A 31 6.30 31.56 30.83
N ALA A 32 6.63 31.13 29.61
CA ALA A 32 5.66 31.03 28.51
C ALA A 32 4.65 29.87 28.63
N ALA A 33 5.00 28.80 29.37
CA ALA A 33 4.13 27.63 29.51
C ALA A 33 2.89 27.90 30.39
N ALA A 34 2.99 28.83 31.35
CA ALA A 34 1.86 29.27 32.16
C ALA A 34 1.02 30.36 31.45
N ALA A 35 1.64 31.16 30.57
CA ALA A 35 0.92 32.14 29.76
C ALA A 35 0.17 31.50 28.56
N GLN A 36 0.62 30.34 28.07
CA GLN A 36 -0.03 29.60 26.97
C GLN A 36 -1.36 28.94 27.36
N SER A 37 -1.59 28.62 28.65
CA SER A 37 -2.87 28.03 29.07
C SER A 37 -4.05 29.01 29.03
N ASP A 38 -3.78 30.30 29.23
CA ASP A 38 -4.79 31.36 29.15
C ASP A 38 -4.97 31.90 27.71
N PHE A 39 -3.92 31.83 26.88
CA PHE A 39 -3.97 32.28 25.47
C PHE A 39 -4.82 31.37 24.56
N ASP A 40 -5.02 30.11 24.94
CA ASP A 40 -5.81 29.14 24.15
C ASP A 40 -7.34 29.28 24.32
N PHE A 41 -7.83 29.92 25.39
CA PHE A 41 -9.27 29.93 25.71
C PHE A 41 -10.10 30.80 24.76
N HIS A 42 -9.56 31.95 24.34
CA HIS A 42 -10.23 32.84 23.38
C HIS A 42 -10.18 32.29 21.95
N ARG A 43 -9.13 31.54 21.60
CA ARG A 43 -8.93 31.00 20.25
C ARG A 43 -9.88 29.86 19.90
N PHE A 44 -10.32 29.09 20.90
CA PHE A 44 -11.21 27.94 20.72
C PHE A 44 -12.56 28.11 21.44
N ALA A 45 -13.06 29.34 21.56
CA ALA A 45 -14.35 29.61 22.20
C ALA A 45 -15.52 28.80 21.58
N PHE A 46 -15.45 28.52 20.27
CA PHE A 46 -16.41 27.67 19.57
C PHE A 46 -16.45 26.22 20.09
N ALA A 47 -15.38 25.73 20.72
CA ALA A 47 -15.29 24.38 21.26
C ALA A 47 -15.87 24.25 22.68
N ALA A 48 -16.11 25.36 23.39
CA ALA A 48 -16.61 25.36 24.76
C ALA A 48 -17.91 24.54 24.95
N PRO A 49 -18.91 24.61 24.03
CA PRO A 49 -20.13 23.82 24.16
C PRO A 49 -19.90 22.30 24.11
N ALA A 50 -18.82 21.83 23.49
CA ALA A 50 -18.46 20.41 23.48
C ALA A 50 -17.87 19.99 24.83
N PHE A 51 -17.00 20.82 25.42
CA PHE A 51 -16.45 20.57 26.75
C PHE A 51 -17.52 20.63 27.85
N GLU A 52 -18.50 21.53 27.73
CA GLU A 52 -19.64 21.61 28.66
C GLU A 52 -20.48 20.33 28.63
N ASP A 53 -20.87 19.86 27.44
CA ASP A 53 -21.60 18.60 27.28
C ASP A 53 -20.82 17.40 27.83
N LEU A 54 -19.51 17.36 27.58
CA LEU A 54 -18.64 16.33 28.11
C LEU A 54 -18.55 16.40 29.65
N ALA A 55 -18.56 17.60 30.23
CA ALA A 55 -18.53 17.82 31.67
C ALA A 55 -19.84 17.41 32.36
N THR A 56 -20.99 17.59 31.69
CA THR A 56 -22.30 17.16 32.18
C THR A 56 -22.61 15.68 31.91
N GLY A 57 -21.69 14.95 31.26
CA GLY A 57 -21.86 13.54 30.93
C GLY A 57 -22.67 13.26 29.65
N ASN A 58 -23.00 14.29 28.86
CA ASN A 58 -23.66 14.15 27.57
C ASN A 58 -22.62 13.91 26.45
N LEU A 59 -22.03 12.72 26.44
CA LEU A 59 -20.99 12.36 25.46
C LEU A 59 -21.50 12.42 24.01
N SER A 60 -22.73 11.96 23.77
CA SER A 60 -23.41 12.03 22.47
C SER A 60 -23.52 13.46 21.92
N GLY A 61 -23.96 14.42 22.76
CA GLY A 61 -24.01 15.85 22.41
C GLY A 61 -22.63 16.44 22.14
N SER A 62 -21.66 16.12 23.00
CA SER A 62 -20.27 16.53 22.84
C SER A 62 -19.67 16.05 21.51
N LEU A 63 -19.83 14.77 21.17
CA LEU A 63 -19.32 14.19 19.92
C LEU A 63 -19.98 14.80 18.68
N SER A 64 -21.26 15.17 18.76
CA SER A 64 -21.95 15.86 17.65
C SER A 64 -21.33 17.24 17.38
N LYS A 65 -21.03 18.00 18.44
CA LYS A 65 -20.38 19.31 18.35
C LYS A 65 -18.94 19.17 17.85
N VAL A 66 -18.18 18.19 18.34
CA VAL A 66 -16.84 17.89 17.81
C VAL A 66 -16.89 17.57 16.32
N ASN A 67 -17.84 16.76 15.88
CA ASN A 67 -17.95 16.41 14.45
C ASN A 67 -18.21 17.63 13.56
N ASN A 68 -18.99 18.59 14.03
CA ASN A 68 -19.37 19.76 13.24
C ASN A 68 -18.33 20.88 13.33
N ASP A 69 -17.87 21.18 14.55
CA ASP A 69 -17.21 22.45 14.86
C ASP A 69 -15.69 22.31 15.01
N PHE A 70 -15.17 21.13 15.35
CA PHE A 70 -13.72 20.98 15.52
C PHE A 70 -12.99 20.96 14.17
N PRO A 71 -11.81 21.60 14.06
CA PRO A 71 -10.93 21.42 12.90
C PRO A 71 -10.41 19.99 12.82
N VAL A 72 -9.97 19.58 11.62
CA VAL A 72 -9.27 18.30 11.42
C VAL A 72 -8.00 18.29 12.26
N TYR A 73 -7.67 17.13 12.84
CA TYR A 73 -6.46 16.96 13.63
C TYR A 73 -5.20 17.04 12.75
N GLU A 74 -4.27 17.91 13.13
CA GLU A 74 -2.98 18.11 12.48
C GLU A 74 -1.86 17.97 13.52
N ALA A 75 -1.01 16.95 13.38
CA ALA A 75 0.10 16.73 14.31
C ALA A 75 1.17 17.83 14.15
N GLY A 76 1.55 18.50 15.23
CA GLY A 76 2.42 19.68 15.21
C GLY A 76 1.74 20.95 14.70
N GLY A 77 0.45 20.88 14.36
CA GLY A 77 -0.34 21.99 13.85
C GLY A 77 -1.13 22.73 14.93
N GLU A 78 -1.88 23.74 14.51
CA GLU A 78 -2.63 24.62 15.42
C GLU A 78 -3.78 23.90 16.14
N SER A 79 -4.33 22.84 15.54
CA SER A 79 -5.43 22.06 16.11
C SER A 79 -4.98 21.03 17.16
N GLU A 80 -3.69 20.72 17.26
CA GLU A 80 -3.18 19.67 18.15
C GLU A 80 -3.48 19.95 19.63
N GLY A 81 -3.32 21.19 20.08
CA GLY A 81 -3.57 21.59 21.47
C GLY A 81 -5.01 21.34 21.89
N LEU A 82 -5.98 21.75 21.06
CA LEU A 82 -7.41 21.53 21.26
C LEU A 82 -7.74 20.03 21.36
N TRP A 83 -7.25 19.25 20.39
CA TRP A 83 -7.48 17.80 20.35
C TRP A 83 -6.87 17.08 21.55
N ARG A 84 -5.64 17.44 21.97
CA ARG A 84 -5.01 16.88 23.17
C ARG A 84 -5.82 17.18 24.43
N ARG A 85 -6.37 18.39 24.56
CA ARG A 85 -7.20 18.78 25.70
C ARG A 85 -8.52 18.03 25.74
N TYR A 86 -9.22 17.93 24.62
CA TYR A 86 -10.45 17.16 24.51
C TYR A 86 -10.22 15.67 24.78
N ALA A 87 -9.18 15.09 24.19
CA ALA A 87 -8.77 13.70 24.41
C ALA A 87 -8.43 13.41 25.89
N ALA A 88 -7.81 14.36 26.59
CA ALA A 88 -7.51 14.24 28.01
C ALA A 88 -8.78 14.24 28.88
N GLU A 89 -9.74 15.13 28.60
CA GLU A 89 -11.00 15.20 29.35
C GLU A 89 -11.85 13.95 29.11
N LEU A 90 -11.94 13.50 27.85
CA LEU A 90 -12.66 12.28 27.50
C LEU A 90 -12.07 11.04 28.19
N ARG A 91 -10.74 10.96 28.28
CA ARG A 91 -10.07 9.89 29.04
C ARG A 91 -10.31 9.95 30.54
N ARG A 92 -10.46 11.15 31.12
CA ARG A 92 -10.78 11.30 32.55
C ARG A 92 -12.19 10.78 32.85
N ARG A 93 -13.14 11.08 31.98
CA ARG A 93 -14.54 10.65 32.12
C ARG A 93 -14.74 9.18 31.79
N GLY A 94 -13.99 8.68 30.81
CA GLY A 94 -14.17 7.33 30.28
C GLY A 94 -15.40 7.24 29.37
N VAL A 95 -15.50 6.14 28.64
CA VAL A 95 -16.65 5.79 27.81
C VAL A 95 -17.38 4.65 28.49
N THR A 96 -18.69 4.78 28.70
CA THR A 96 -19.47 3.88 29.58
C THR A 96 -20.34 2.88 28.83
N ASN A 97 -20.62 3.10 27.55
CA ASN A 97 -21.40 2.19 26.71
C ASN A 97 -20.73 2.04 25.33
N ILE A 98 -21.13 1.00 24.60
CA ILE A 98 -20.51 0.66 23.31
C ILE A 98 -20.93 1.61 22.18
N ASP A 99 -22.15 2.12 22.19
CA ASP A 99 -22.68 3.01 21.14
C ASP A 99 -21.95 4.36 21.12
N ASP A 100 -21.69 4.92 22.30
CA ASP A 100 -20.88 6.12 22.45
C ASP A 100 -19.43 5.88 22.05
N TYR A 101 -18.91 4.66 22.28
CA TYR A 101 -17.57 4.29 21.83
C TYR A 101 -17.49 4.22 20.31
N GLU A 102 -18.46 3.56 19.68
CA GLU A 102 -18.57 3.46 18.23
C GLU A 102 -18.66 4.85 17.60
N ARG A 103 -19.54 5.71 18.13
CA ARG A 103 -19.68 7.09 17.66
C ARG A 103 -18.42 7.91 17.89
N MET A 104 -17.75 7.74 19.02
CA MET A 104 -16.46 8.38 19.29
C MET A 104 -15.43 7.97 18.23
N ALA A 105 -15.32 6.65 17.95
CA ALA A 105 -14.40 6.12 16.96
C ALA A 105 -14.68 6.71 15.57
N GLU A 106 -15.95 6.78 15.17
CA GLU A 106 -16.36 7.34 13.88
C GLU A 106 -16.00 8.83 13.74
N VAL A 107 -16.34 9.65 14.75
CA VAL A 107 -16.07 11.09 14.74
C VAL A 107 -14.57 11.36 14.71
N PHE A 108 -13.81 10.66 15.54
CA PHE A 108 -12.35 10.82 15.58
C PHE A 108 -11.71 10.36 14.28
N ALA A 109 -12.25 9.32 13.65
CA ALA A 109 -11.79 8.85 12.35
C ALA A 109 -12.05 9.88 11.24
N ARG A 110 -13.24 10.49 11.21
CA ARG A 110 -13.56 11.58 10.27
C ARG A 110 -12.64 12.79 10.45
N LYS A 111 -12.27 13.10 11.69
CA LYS A 111 -11.35 14.21 12.02
C LYS A 111 -9.87 13.81 12.00
N ARG A 112 -9.53 12.61 11.55
CA ARG A 112 -8.15 12.09 11.39
C ARG A 112 -7.32 12.07 12.69
N PHE A 113 -7.97 11.96 13.85
CA PHE A 113 -7.26 11.91 15.13
C PHE A 113 -6.62 10.53 15.35
N HIS A 114 -5.29 10.45 15.25
CA HIS A 114 -4.53 9.20 15.22
C HIS A 114 -3.48 9.07 16.34
N GLN A 115 -3.65 9.80 17.45
CA GLN A 115 -2.68 9.74 18.56
C GLN A 115 -2.69 8.37 19.24
N ALA A 116 -1.68 7.53 18.97
CA ALA A 116 -1.60 6.15 19.46
C ALA A 116 -1.76 6.03 20.98
N THR A 117 -1.09 6.90 21.76
CA THR A 117 -1.14 6.86 23.23
C THR A 117 -2.52 7.14 23.82
N PHE A 118 -3.39 7.86 23.11
CA PHE A 118 -4.79 8.01 23.47
C PHE A 118 -5.55 6.71 23.22
N TRP A 119 -5.44 6.18 21.99
CA TRP A 119 -6.16 5.00 21.55
C TRP A 119 -5.83 3.76 22.35
N ASP A 120 -4.54 3.52 22.64
CA ASP A 120 -4.11 2.39 23.48
C ASP A 120 -4.79 2.44 24.85
N LYS A 121 -4.82 3.62 25.48
CA LYS A 121 -5.35 3.78 26.84
C LYS A 121 -6.87 3.72 26.89
N VAL A 122 -7.55 4.36 25.95
CA VAL A 122 -9.03 4.34 25.91
C VAL A 122 -9.56 2.97 25.51
N THR A 123 -8.91 2.29 24.56
CA THR A 123 -9.22 0.89 24.21
C THR A 123 -9.07 0.00 25.44
N GLU A 124 -7.95 0.10 26.16
CA GLU A 124 -7.69 -0.74 27.31
C GLU A 124 -8.72 -0.51 28.42
N SER A 125 -9.05 0.76 28.72
CA SER A 125 -10.08 1.07 29.72
C SER A 125 -11.48 0.63 29.31
N SER A 126 -11.77 0.56 28.01
CA SER A 126 -13.07 0.17 27.46
C SER A 126 -13.15 -1.32 27.09
N ARG A 127 -12.10 -2.12 27.35
CA ARG A 127 -12.10 -3.57 27.07
C ARG A 127 -13.32 -4.32 27.60
N PRO A 128 -13.82 -4.06 28.82
CA PRO A 128 -15.04 -4.73 29.32
C PRO A 128 -16.28 -4.46 28.47
N LEU A 129 -16.35 -3.31 27.78
CA LEU A 129 -17.45 -2.99 26.87
C LEU A 129 -17.40 -3.84 25.60
N PHE A 130 -16.20 -4.12 25.08
CA PHE A 130 -16.04 -4.95 23.89
C PHE A 130 -16.29 -6.42 24.19
N GLU A 131 -15.86 -6.89 25.36
CA GLU A 131 -15.98 -8.29 25.76
C GLU A 131 -17.39 -8.67 26.23
N ALA A 132 -18.23 -7.69 26.58
CA ALA A 132 -19.60 -7.92 27.01
C ALA A 132 -20.40 -8.76 26.00
N GLU A 133 -21.21 -9.71 26.49
CA GLU A 133 -21.99 -10.61 25.64
C GLU A 133 -22.97 -9.87 24.72
N ARG A 134 -23.55 -8.77 25.21
CA ARG A 134 -24.46 -7.87 24.48
C ARG A 134 -23.83 -7.13 23.30
N THR A 135 -22.51 -7.12 23.18
CA THR A 135 -21.83 -6.39 22.12
C THR A 135 -21.80 -7.25 20.86
N HIS A 136 -22.50 -6.77 19.83
CA HIS A 136 -22.64 -7.48 18.56
C HIS A 136 -21.38 -7.35 17.69
N LEU A 137 -21.13 -8.35 16.84
CA LEU A 137 -19.98 -8.33 15.92
C LEU A 137 -20.02 -7.10 15.00
N ASP A 138 -21.20 -6.67 14.53
CA ASP A 138 -21.34 -5.51 13.66
C ASP A 138 -20.86 -4.21 14.30
N GLN A 139 -21.13 -4.00 15.59
CA GLN A 139 -20.61 -2.84 16.35
C GLN A 139 -19.07 -2.88 16.41
N LEU A 140 -18.50 -4.06 16.67
CA LEU A 140 -17.05 -4.25 16.67
C LEU A 140 -16.44 -4.00 15.28
N LEU A 141 -17.13 -4.39 14.20
CA LEU A 141 -16.71 -4.12 12.82
C LEU A 141 -16.80 -2.61 12.50
N ASN A 142 -17.83 -1.90 12.97
CA ASN A 142 -17.95 -0.45 12.83
C ASN A 142 -16.79 0.29 13.52
N ILE A 143 -16.43 -0.16 14.73
CA ILE A 143 -15.25 0.34 15.46
C ILE A 143 -13.97 -0.01 14.68
N GLY A 144 -13.84 -1.25 14.21
CA GLY A 144 -12.70 -1.72 13.40
C GLY A 144 -12.48 -0.91 12.13
N ASP A 145 -13.55 -0.58 11.40
CA ASP A 145 -13.51 0.30 10.23
C ASP A 145 -13.01 1.71 10.58
N SER A 146 -13.45 2.24 11.72
CA SER A 146 -12.99 3.54 12.21
C SER A 146 -11.51 3.52 12.56
N TYR A 147 -11.04 2.46 13.21
CA TYR A 147 -9.62 2.24 13.53
C TYR A 147 -8.77 2.11 12.27
N ALA A 148 -9.26 1.36 11.26
CA ALA A 148 -8.61 1.21 9.97
C ALA A 148 -8.39 2.57 9.28
N LYS A 149 -9.41 3.46 9.27
CA LYS A 149 -9.32 4.80 8.67
C LYS A 149 -8.20 5.66 9.23
N ILE A 150 -7.92 5.54 10.53
CA ILE A 150 -6.85 6.30 11.22
C ILE A 150 -5.57 5.49 11.43
N SER A 151 -5.50 4.27 10.86
CA SER A 151 -4.36 3.37 11.04
C SER A 151 -4.03 3.08 12.52
N CYS A 152 -5.03 3.10 13.39
CA CYS A 152 -4.88 2.78 14.81
C CYS A 152 -4.83 1.26 14.99
N ARG A 153 -3.74 0.75 15.55
CA ARG A 153 -3.53 -0.68 15.78
C ARG A 153 -3.76 -1.01 17.25
N SER A 154 -4.88 -1.66 17.55
CA SER A 154 -5.17 -2.21 18.87
C SER A 154 -5.17 -3.74 18.80
N ASP A 155 -4.15 -4.36 19.38
CA ASP A 155 -4.05 -5.83 19.39
C ASP A 155 -5.23 -6.46 20.15
N SER A 156 -5.74 -5.82 21.21
CA SER A 156 -6.91 -6.29 21.95
C SER A 156 -8.19 -6.33 21.10
N LEU A 157 -8.46 -5.26 20.35
CA LEU A 157 -9.62 -5.19 19.44
C LEU A 157 -9.49 -6.22 18.32
N ILE A 158 -8.30 -6.35 17.74
CA ILE A 158 -8.03 -7.30 16.65
C ILE A 158 -8.24 -8.74 17.11
N GLN A 159 -7.72 -9.12 18.29
CA GLN A 159 -7.91 -10.45 18.85
C GLN A 159 -9.38 -10.74 19.15
N LEU A 160 -10.12 -9.74 19.63
CA LEU A 160 -11.55 -9.88 19.87
C LEU A 160 -12.36 -10.04 18.58
N LEU A 161 -12.07 -9.25 17.54
CA LEU A 161 -12.68 -9.37 16.22
C LEU A 161 -12.47 -10.77 15.64
N ILE A 162 -11.25 -11.30 15.72
CA ILE A 162 -10.93 -12.67 15.29
C ILE A 162 -11.71 -13.68 16.12
N ARG A 163 -11.72 -13.55 17.45
CA ARG A 163 -12.41 -14.49 18.34
C ARG A 163 -13.92 -14.52 18.08
N ARG A 164 -14.58 -13.37 18.04
CA ARG A 164 -16.03 -13.25 17.80
C ARG A 164 -16.39 -13.67 16.37
N GLY A 165 -15.59 -13.26 15.38
CA GLY A 165 -15.81 -13.66 13.99
C GLY A 165 -15.67 -15.17 13.73
N ARG A 166 -14.87 -15.88 14.55
CA ARG A 166 -14.70 -17.34 14.43
C ARG A 166 -15.71 -18.16 15.22
N GLN A 167 -16.38 -17.59 16.22
CA GLN A 167 -17.33 -18.34 17.07
C GLN A 167 -18.52 -18.89 16.28
N ASP A 168 -18.97 -18.17 15.25
CA ASP A 168 -20.09 -18.58 14.39
C ASP A 168 -19.73 -18.39 12.90
N PHE A 169 -18.49 -18.71 12.53
CA PHE A 169 -17.94 -18.37 11.21
C PHE A 169 -18.81 -18.82 10.03
N HIS A 170 -19.32 -20.05 10.07
CA HIS A 170 -20.17 -20.62 9.01
C HIS A 170 -21.60 -20.05 9.00
N GLY A 171 -22.05 -19.42 10.09
CA GLY A 171 -23.35 -18.73 10.15
C GLY A 171 -23.29 -17.28 9.68
N LEU A 172 -22.09 -16.72 9.47
CA LEU A 172 -21.93 -15.32 9.09
C LEU A 172 -22.27 -15.08 7.60
N PRO A 173 -22.96 -13.98 7.28
CA PRO A 173 -23.09 -13.53 5.89
C PRO A 173 -21.72 -13.30 5.24
N THR A 174 -21.60 -13.65 3.95
CA THR A 174 -20.36 -13.51 3.17
C THR A 174 -19.81 -12.07 3.15
N ASP A 175 -20.70 -11.07 3.19
CA ASP A 175 -20.34 -9.65 3.32
C ASP A 175 -19.71 -9.31 4.67
N THR A 176 -20.22 -9.89 5.76
CA THR A 176 -19.66 -9.74 7.11
C THR A 176 -18.28 -10.38 7.21
N VAL A 177 -18.10 -11.57 6.62
CA VAL A 177 -16.80 -12.25 6.51
C VAL A 177 -15.81 -11.39 5.71
N THR A 178 -16.24 -10.88 4.56
CA THR A 178 -15.42 -9.99 3.71
C THR A 178 -14.98 -8.73 4.46
N ARG A 179 -15.91 -8.12 5.19
CA ARG A 179 -15.67 -6.91 5.98
C ARG A 179 -14.67 -7.17 7.12
N LEU A 180 -14.80 -8.29 7.83
CA LEU A 180 -13.85 -8.71 8.86
C LEU A 180 -12.43 -8.82 8.31
N VAL A 181 -12.25 -9.56 7.21
CA VAL A 181 -10.93 -9.74 6.58
C VAL A 181 -10.39 -8.41 6.03
N THR A 182 -11.25 -7.56 5.48
CA THR A 182 -10.89 -6.22 5.00
C THR A 182 -10.36 -5.33 6.13
N ILE A 183 -10.99 -5.35 7.31
CA ILE A 183 -10.52 -4.61 8.49
C ILE A 183 -9.17 -5.16 8.96
N LEU A 184 -9.01 -6.48 9.05
CA LEU A 184 -7.75 -7.10 9.44
C LEU A 184 -6.60 -6.76 8.47
N ALA A 185 -6.88 -6.78 7.16
CA ALA A 185 -5.95 -6.35 6.12
C ALA A 185 -5.58 -4.87 6.26
N SER A 186 -6.57 -4.02 6.54
CA SER A 186 -6.38 -2.58 6.77
C SER A 186 -5.48 -2.30 7.98
N LEU A 187 -5.61 -3.10 9.03
CA LEU A 187 -4.80 -3.03 10.24
C LEU A 187 -3.44 -3.75 10.10
N GLY A 188 -3.19 -4.44 8.99
CA GLY A 188 -1.96 -5.17 8.72
C GLY A 188 -1.77 -6.40 9.62
N ARG A 189 -2.86 -7.09 9.95
CA ARG A 189 -2.85 -8.27 10.82
C ARG A 189 -3.40 -9.50 10.11
N LYS A 190 -2.53 -10.51 9.97
CA LYS A 190 -2.86 -11.80 9.38
C LYS A 190 -3.16 -12.82 10.48
N HIS A 191 -4.29 -13.51 10.40
CA HIS A 191 -4.62 -14.64 11.25
C HIS A 191 -4.76 -15.91 10.42
N ILE A 192 -3.75 -16.78 10.44
CA ILE A 192 -3.60 -17.89 9.49
C ILE A 192 -4.84 -18.79 9.43
N GLN A 193 -5.37 -19.21 10.58
CA GLN A 193 -6.53 -20.11 10.60
C GLN A 193 -7.78 -19.44 10.00
N LEU A 194 -8.02 -18.17 10.32
CA LEU A 194 -9.16 -17.44 9.74
C LEU A 194 -9.01 -17.29 8.22
N MET A 195 -7.79 -17.04 7.73
CA MET A 195 -7.54 -16.98 6.29
C MET A 195 -7.71 -18.35 5.61
N ASN A 196 -7.51 -19.46 6.30
CA ASN A 196 -7.78 -20.79 5.76
C ASN A 196 -9.29 -21.06 5.75
N ASP A 197 -9.97 -20.80 6.87
CA ASP A 197 -11.43 -20.95 7.02
C ASP A 197 -12.18 -20.15 5.91
N VAL A 198 -11.72 -18.92 5.62
CA VAL A 198 -12.26 -18.07 4.55
C VAL A 198 -11.91 -18.59 3.14
N ALA A 199 -10.73 -19.17 2.95
CA ALA A 199 -10.36 -19.74 1.66
C ALA A 199 -11.23 -20.95 1.33
N GLU A 200 -11.46 -21.83 2.31
CA GLU A 200 -12.36 -22.99 2.20
C GLU A 200 -13.79 -22.54 1.88
N LEU A 201 -14.32 -21.52 2.59
CA LEU A 201 -15.64 -20.97 2.31
C LEU A 201 -15.78 -20.44 0.87
N VAL A 202 -14.75 -19.78 0.34
CA VAL A 202 -14.76 -19.32 -1.07
C VAL A 202 -14.66 -20.49 -2.04
N ILE A 203 -13.91 -21.54 -1.72
CA ILE A 203 -13.79 -22.73 -2.58
C ILE A 203 -15.15 -23.44 -2.71
N GLU A 204 -15.85 -23.58 -1.58
CA GLU A 204 -17.15 -24.27 -1.51
C GLU A 204 -18.30 -23.39 -2.01
N GLU A 205 -18.34 -22.11 -1.64
CA GLU A 205 -19.49 -21.22 -1.81
C GLU A 205 -19.18 -19.94 -2.60
N ALA A 206 -18.23 -19.96 -3.54
CA ALA A 206 -17.89 -18.78 -4.38
C ALA A 206 -19.11 -18.04 -4.97
N VAL A 207 -20.18 -18.77 -5.29
CA VAL A 207 -21.41 -18.23 -5.87
C VAL A 207 -22.19 -17.34 -4.89
N ALA A 208 -22.11 -17.63 -3.59
CA ALA A 208 -22.78 -16.87 -2.52
C ALA A 208 -22.15 -15.49 -2.29
N PHE A 209 -20.94 -15.24 -2.80
CA PHE A 209 -20.31 -13.94 -2.73
C PHE A 209 -20.81 -13.03 -3.84
N SER A 210 -21.11 -11.78 -3.49
CA SER A 210 -21.23 -10.72 -4.48
C SER A 210 -19.89 -10.51 -5.19
N ALA A 211 -19.92 -10.04 -6.45
CA ALA A 211 -18.69 -9.80 -7.22
C ALA A 211 -17.75 -8.83 -6.49
N ARG A 212 -18.33 -7.75 -5.94
CA ARG A 212 -17.61 -6.74 -5.18
C ARG A 212 -16.98 -7.33 -3.91
N SER A 213 -17.74 -8.09 -3.13
CA SER A 213 -17.25 -8.71 -1.89
C SER A 213 -16.11 -9.68 -2.17
N LEU A 214 -16.23 -10.48 -3.22
CA LEU A 214 -15.17 -11.40 -3.64
C LEU A 214 -13.90 -10.66 -4.09
N ILE A 215 -14.03 -9.56 -4.85
CA ILE A 215 -12.88 -8.73 -5.25
C ILE A 215 -12.23 -8.05 -4.03
N ASP A 216 -13.02 -7.51 -3.10
CA ASP A 216 -12.54 -6.89 -1.86
C ASP A 216 -11.82 -7.91 -0.98
N LEU A 217 -12.32 -9.14 -0.93
CA LEU A 217 -11.71 -10.25 -0.20
C LEU A 217 -10.37 -10.64 -0.82
N LEU A 218 -10.31 -10.90 -2.13
CA LEU A 218 -9.06 -11.22 -2.83
C LEU A 218 -8.04 -10.09 -2.68
N HIS A 219 -8.48 -8.83 -2.73
CA HIS A 219 -7.62 -7.67 -2.51
C HIS A 219 -7.07 -7.65 -1.07
N SER A 220 -7.87 -8.04 -0.09
CA SER A 220 -7.44 -8.16 1.31
C SER A 220 -6.42 -9.29 1.51
N TYR A 221 -6.56 -10.41 0.80
CA TYR A 221 -5.54 -11.47 0.74
C TYR A 221 -4.23 -10.96 0.15
N ALA A 222 -4.31 -10.17 -0.92
CA ALA A 222 -3.13 -9.53 -1.51
C ALA A 222 -2.44 -8.61 -0.49
N ALA A 223 -3.20 -7.77 0.21
CA ALA A 223 -2.67 -6.87 1.25
C ALA A 223 -2.02 -7.59 2.43
N LEU A 224 -2.52 -8.77 2.79
CA LEU A 224 -1.97 -9.61 3.86
C LEU A 224 -0.88 -10.60 3.39
N GLU A 225 -0.43 -10.49 2.13
CA GLU A 225 0.54 -11.42 1.52
C GLU A 225 0.11 -12.89 1.74
N SER A 226 -1.18 -13.14 1.60
CA SER A 226 -1.77 -14.47 1.73
C SER A 226 -2.23 -14.94 0.37
N ARG A 227 -1.75 -16.11 -0.06
CA ARG A 227 -2.06 -16.67 -1.37
C ARG A 227 -2.54 -18.09 -1.20
N ASP A 228 -3.76 -18.32 -1.67
CA ASP A 228 -4.33 -19.65 -1.84
C ASP A 228 -4.67 -19.85 -3.32
N GLU A 229 -4.06 -20.84 -3.97
CA GLU A 229 -4.24 -21.03 -5.42
C GLU A 229 -5.61 -21.60 -5.78
N GLU A 230 -6.22 -22.39 -4.90
CA GLU A 230 -7.50 -23.03 -5.17
C GLU A 230 -8.64 -22.03 -5.01
N MET A 231 -8.62 -21.25 -3.94
CA MET A 231 -9.48 -20.09 -3.73
C MET A 231 -9.42 -19.15 -4.94
N LEU A 232 -8.23 -18.83 -5.44
CA LEU A 232 -8.06 -17.96 -6.61
C LEU A 232 -8.69 -18.54 -7.87
N ARG A 233 -8.55 -19.86 -8.10
CA ARG A 233 -9.18 -20.53 -9.25
C ARG A 233 -10.71 -20.50 -9.14
N HIS A 234 -11.27 -20.76 -7.97
CA HIS A 234 -12.73 -20.74 -7.74
C HIS A 234 -13.31 -19.33 -7.87
N ALA A 235 -12.65 -18.35 -7.25
CA ALA A 235 -13.03 -16.95 -7.37
C ALA A 235 -12.94 -16.44 -8.83
N ALA A 236 -11.88 -16.81 -9.55
CA ALA A 236 -11.73 -16.46 -10.96
C ALA A 236 -12.82 -17.08 -11.84
N ARG A 237 -13.19 -18.36 -11.63
CA ARG A 237 -14.32 -19.00 -12.33
C ARG A 237 -15.64 -18.29 -12.10
N ARG A 238 -15.86 -17.74 -10.90
CA ARG A 238 -17.06 -16.96 -10.56
C ARG A 238 -17.07 -15.57 -11.21
N LEU A 239 -15.92 -14.90 -11.25
CA LEU A 239 -15.78 -13.52 -11.74
C LEU A 239 -15.63 -13.42 -13.27
N HIS A 240 -15.05 -14.42 -13.92
CA HIS A 240 -14.77 -14.39 -15.35
C HIS A 240 -16.03 -14.31 -16.23
N PRO A 241 -17.13 -15.05 -15.96
CA PRO A 241 -18.37 -14.85 -16.70
C PRO A 241 -18.91 -13.43 -16.57
N LEU A 242 -18.83 -12.82 -15.37
CA LEU A 242 -19.26 -11.44 -15.12
C LEU A 242 -18.43 -10.42 -15.90
N LEU A 243 -17.13 -10.67 -16.07
CA LEU A 243 -16.27 -9.90 -16.95
C LEU A 243 -16.79 -9.96 -18.39
N CYS A 244 -17.02 -11.17 -18.92
CA CYS A 244 -17.40 -11.39 -20.32
C CYS A 244 -18.77 -10.77 -20.67
N VAL A 245 -19.71 -10.72 -19.73
CA VAL A 245 -21.02 -10.08 -19.94
C VAL A 245 -21.03 -8.58 -19.60
N GLY A 246 -19.88 -7.99 -19.27
CA GLY A 246 -19.78 -6.56 -18.96
C GLY A 246 -20.44 -6.14 -17.64
N LYS A 247 -20.67 -7.06 -16.70
CA LYS A 247 -21.26 -6.78 -15.38
C LYS A 247 -20.25 -6.21 -14.37
N LEU A 248 -18.95 -6.31 -14.65
CA LEU A 248 -17.92 -5.66 -13.84
C LEU A 248 -17.69 -4.23 -14.32
N THR A 249 -17.56 -3.30 -13.38
CA THR A 249 -17.18 -1.91 -13.66
C THR A 249 -15.68 -1.79 -13.98
N PRO A 250 -15.22 -0.73 -14.69
CA PRO A 250 -13.79 -0.48 -14.88
C PRO A 250 -13.01 -0.41 -13.56
N PHE A 251 -13.64 0.13 -12.52
CA PHE A 251 -13.11 0.17 -11.16
C PHE A 251 -12.82 -1.22 -10.61
N GLU A 252 -13.79 -2.13 -10.69
CA GLU A 252 -13.68 -3.51 -10.23
C GLU A 252 -12.63 -4.29 -11.03
N LYS A 253 -12.61 -4.12 -12.36
CA LYS A 253 -11.60 -4.72 -13.24
C LYS A 253 -10.20 -4.23 -12.90
N THR A 254 -10.03 -2.94 -12.65
CA THR A 254 -8.74 -2.34 -12.24
C THR A 254 -8.27 -2.88 -10.89
N LYS A 255 -9.16 -2.93 -9.90
CA LYS A 255 -8.85 -3.49 -8.58
C LYS A 255 -8.46 -4.96 -8.69
N LEU A 256 -9.21 -5.75 -9.46
CA LEU A 256 -8.94 -7.17 -9.68
C LEU A 256 -7.64 -7.42 -10.44
N ALA A 257 -7.32 -6.61 -11.46
CA ALA A 257 -6.06 -6.67 -12.19
C ALA A 257 -4.86 -6.49 -11.24
N ARG A 258 -4.93 -5.47 -10.37
CA ARG A 258 -3.90 -5.24 -9.36
C ARG A 258 -3.81 -6.38 -8.35
N THR A 259 -4.95 -6.87 -7.86
CA THR A 259 -5.02 -8.01 -6.95
C THR A 259 -4.36 -9.27 -7.54
N TYR A 260 -4.68 -9.63 -8.78
CA TYR A 260 -4.05 -10.75 -9.46
C TYR A 260 -2.55 -10.57 -9.64
N ALA A 261 -2.09 -9.36 -9.96
CA ALA A 261 -0.66 -9.08 -10.04
C ALA A 261 0.06 -9.24 -8.69
N LEU A 262 -0.51 -8.70 -7.60
CA LEU A 262 0.05 -8.83 -6.25
C LEU A 262 0.08 -10.28 -5.77
N LEU A 263 -0.96 -11.06 -6.08
CA LEU A 263 -1.04 -12.49 -5.77
C LEU A 263 -0.31 -13.38 -6.79
N LYS A 264 0.32 -12.80 -7.82
CA LYS A 264 1.03 -13.50 -8.90
C LYS A 264 0.15 -14.56 -9.59
N PHE A 265 -1.13 -14.25 -9.76
CA PHE A 265 -2.10 -15.11 -10.40
C PHE A 265 -2.17 -14.82 -11.91
N ASN A 266 -1.73 -15.79 -12.72
CA ASN A 266 -1.66 -15.63 -14.16
C ASN A 266 -3.02 -15.91 -14.82
N HIS A 267 -3.87 -14.88 -14.92
CA HIS A 267 -5.16 -14.97 -15.62
C HIS A 267 -5.10 -14.30 -17.00
N SER A 268 -4.44 -14.93 -17.96
CA SER A 268 -4.16 -14.34 -19.28
C SER A 268 -5.41 -13.88 -20.04
N THR A 269 -6.51 -14.64 -19.97
CA THR A 269 -7.79 -14.29 -20.61
C THR A 269 -8.42 -13.03 -20.01
N PHE A 270 -8.41 -12.88 -18.68
CA PHE A 270 -8.87 -11.66 -18.00
C PHE A 270 -8.12 -10.42 -18.51
N PHE A 271 -6.78 -10.48 -18.54
CA PHE A 271 -5.97 -9.34 -18.98
C PHE A 271 -6.15 -9.04 -20.47
N ARG A 272 -6.37 -10.07 -21.30
CA ARG A 272 -6.71 -9.88 -22.71
C ARG A 272 -8.05 -9.14 -22.87
N THR A 273 -9.10 -9.60 -22.20
CA THR A 273 -10.43 -8.97 -22.27
C THR A 273 -10.39 -7.51 -21.82
N VAL A 274 -9.74 -7.23 -20.68
CA VAL A 274 -9.57 -5.86 -20.19
C VAL A 274 -8.76 -5.00 -21.17
N ALA A 275 -7.71 -5.56 -21.78
CA ALA A 275 -6.91 -4.84 -22.77
C ALA A 275 -7.72 -4.49 -24.03
N GLU A 276 -8.47 -5.45 -24.56
CA GLU A 276 -9.33 -5.28 -25.74
C GLU A 276 -10.44 -4.24 -25.48
N GLU A 277 -11.03 -4.22 -24.28
CA GLU A 277 -11.98 -3.18 -23.87
C GLU A 277 -11.35 -1.78 -23.88
N ILE A 278 -10.18 -1.62 -23.24
CA ILE A 278 -9.46 -0.33 -23.19
C ILE A 278 -9.12 0.17 -24.61
N LEU A 279 -8.64 -0.74 -25.47
CA LEU A 279 -8.30 -0.41 -26.85
C LEU A 279 -9.54 0.01 -27.64
N GLY A 280 -10.64 -0.75 -27.53
CA GLY A 280 -11.91 -0.41 -28.19
C GLY A 280 -12.53 0.90 -27.71
N GLU A 281 -12.44 1.21 -26.42
CA GLU A 281 -12.85 2.52 -25.88
C GLU A 281 -12.01 3.66 -26.45
N TYR A 282 -10.68 3.47 -26.49
CA TYR A 282 -9.78 4.47 -27.05
C TYR A 282 -10.04 4.73 -28.54
N GLU A 283 -10.30 3.69 -29.34
CA GLU A 283 -10.65 3.82 -30.75
C GLU A 283 -11.94 4.62 -30.95
N ARG A 284 -12.99 4.32 -30.16
CA ARG A 284 -14.25 5.10 -30.18
C ARG A 284 -14.01 6.55 -29.81
N LEU A 285 -13.16 6.79 -28.80
CA LEU A 285 -12.80 8.14 -28.39
C LEU A 285 -12.09 8.90 -29.52
N GLN A 286 -11.11 8.28 -30.18
CA GLN A 286 -10.42 8.90 -31.32
C GLN A 286 -11.38 9.19 -32.48
N ALA A 287 -12.34 8.31 -32.73
CA ALA A 287 -13.38 8.54 -33.75
C ALA A 287 -14.25 9.76 -33.40
N LYS A 288 -14.68 9.91 -32.14
CA LYS A 288 -15.45 11.08 -31.68
C LYS A 288 -14.67 12.40 -31.86
N ILE A 289 -13.38 12.39 -31.52
CA ILE A 289 -12.48 13.54 -31.72
C ILE A 289 -12.36 13.87 -33.21
N GLY A 290 -12.15 12.87 -34.06
CA GLY A 290 -12.04 13.05 -35.51
C GLY A 290 -13.32 13.59 -36.16
N LEU A 291 -14.48 13.32 -35.57
CA LEU A 291 -15.78 13.86 -36.00
C LEU A 291 -16.10 15.25 -35.41
N GLY A 292 -15.20 15.83 -34.60
CA GLY A 292 -15.42 17.12 -33.94
C GLY A 292 -16.52 17.11 -32.88
N GLN A 293 -16.94 15.93 -32.41
CA GLN A 293 -18.01 15.77 -31.41
C GLN A 293 -17.53 15.96 -29.97
N VAL A 294 -16.21 15.92 -29.77
CA VAL A 294 -15.54 16.12 -28.48
C VAL A 294 -14.30 16.94 -28.75
N GLU A 295 -14.18 18.11 -28.12
CA GLU A 295 -12.91 18.86 -28.17
C GLU A 295 -11.85 18.10 -27.36
N GLN A 296 -10.62 18.06 -27.85
CA GLN A 296 -9.50 17.41 -27.11
C GLN A 296 -9.31 17.97 -25.70
N GLN A 297 -9.80 19.18 -25.43
CA GLN A 297 -9.75 19.85 -24.13
C GLN A 297 -10.83 19.36 -23.15
N ASP A 298 -11.95 18.83 -23.64
CA ASP A 298 -13.07 18.34 -22.81
C ASP A 298 -12.84 16.94 -22.22
N LEU A 299 -11.79 16.24 -22.67
CA LEU A 299 -11.39 14.92 -22.15
C LEU A 299 -10.77 14.95 -20.76
N ALA A 300 -10.60 16.14 -20.19
CA ALA A 300 -10.05 16.37 -18.87
C ALA A 300 -11.03 16.05 -17.72
N VAL A 301 -12.21 15.47 -17.97
CA VAL A 301 -13.25 15.37 -16.93
C VAL A 301 -13.52 13.92 -16.52
N THR A 302 -13.38 13.69 -15.22
CA THR A 302 -13.65 12.50 -14.40
C THR A 302 -12.53 11.45 -14.22
N ALA A 303 -11.48 11.80 -13.48
CA ALA A 303 -10.79 10.80 -12.65
C ALA A 303 -11.63 10.55 -11.40
N ALA A 304 -12.14 9.33 -11.21
CA ALA A 304 -12.69 8.95 -9.91
C ALA A 304 -11.52 8.85 -8.92
N PRO A 305 -11.56 9.51 -7.74
CA PRO A 305 -10.45 9.47 -6.80
C PRO A 305 -10.16 8.02 -6.33
N THR A 306 -9.00 7.51 -6.73
CA THR A 306 -8.41 6.22 -6.31
C THR A 306 -8.11 6.17 -4.81
N ASP A 307 -8.15 7.30 -4.10
CA ASP A 307 -8.09 7.31 -2.64
C ASP A 307 -9.17 6.41 -2.02
N ALA A 308 -10.32 6.21 -2.69
CA ALA A 308 -11.30 5.21 -2.27
C ALA A 308 -10.86 3.74 -2.54
N LEU A 309 -9.99 3.48 -3.52
CA LEU A 309 -9.54 2.13 -3.92
C LEU A 309 -8.62 1.49 -2.87
N PHE A 310 -7.70 2.27 -2.28
CA PHE A 310 -6.58 1.69 -1.50
C PHE A 310 -6.28 2.40 -0.17
N SER A 311 -6.93 3.52 0.17
CA SER A 311 -6.62 4.28 1.41
C SER A 311 -6.79 3.47 2.69
N ARG A 312 -7.67 2.47 2.68
CA ARG A 312 -7.95 1.59 3.84
C ARG A 312 -6.84 0.58 4.10
N TYR A 313 -6.10 0.14 3.09
CA TYR A 313 -5.20 -1.00 3.24
C TYR A 313 -3.78 -0.56 3.60
N ALA A 314 -3.18 -1.21 4.59
CA ALA A 314 -1.74 -1.38 4.61
C ALA A 314 -1.41 -2.25 3.39
N LEU A 315 -0.97 -1.63 2.29
CA LEU A 315 -0.54 -2.38 1.13
C LEU A 315 0.58 -3.34 1.55
N PRO A 316 0.62 -4.54 0.95
CA PRO A 316 1.57 -5.57 1.36
C PRO A 316 2.97 -4.98 1.25
N SER A 317 3.85 -5.39 2.15
CA SER A 317 5.27 -5.14 1.93
C SER A 317 5.57 -5.76 0.56
N TYR A 318 6.10 -4.98 -0.36
CA TYR A 318 6.62 -5.52 -1.63
C TYR A 318 7.93 -6.29 -1.34
N GLU A 319 7.95 -7.06 -0.26
CA GLU A 319 8.98 -7.99 0.11
C GLU A 319 8.63 -9.32 -0.55
N TYR A 320 9.59 -9.84 -1.30
CA TYR A 320 9.48 -11.11 -2.02
C TYR A 320 8.51 -11.14 -3.21
N GLY A 321 8.99 -10.55 -4.30
CA GLY A 321 8.98 -11.29 -5.56
C GLY A 321 7.92 -10.86 -6.57
N CYS A 322 7.71 -9.57 -6.77
CA CYS A 322 7.70 -9.13 -8.17
C CYS A 322 8.92 -9.79 -8.82
N GLY A 323 8.76 -10.36 -10.02
CA GLY A 323 9.90 -10.56 -10.87
C GLY A 323 10.58 -9.21 -11.00
N LEU A 324 11.54 -8.95 -10.11
CA LEU A 324 12.66 -8.11 -10.40
C LEU A 324 13.08 -8.61 -11.79
N PRO A 325 13.07 -7.77 -12.86
CA PRO A 325 14.29 -7.77 -13.63
C PRO A 325 15.37 -7.59 -12.56
N SER A 326 16.41 -8.41 -12.58
CA SER A 326 17.63 -8.13 -11.85
C SER A 326 18.06 -6.68 -12.18
N LEU A 327 17.48 -5.70 -11.50
CA LEU A 327 17.63 -4.26 -11.71
C LEU A 327 18.86 -3.78 -10.92
N TYR A 328 19.37 -4.64 -10.05
CA TYR A 328 20.63 -4.48 -9.35
C TYR A 328 21.34 -5.83 -9.41
N GLY A 329 22.24 -5.96 -10.38
CA GLY A 329 22.97 -7.19 -10.65
C GLY A 329 23.87 -7.60 -9.49
N LEU A 330 23.65 -8.79 -8.96
CA LEU A 330 24.73 -9.70 -8.61
C LEU A 330 24.65 -10.92 -9.54
N PRO A 331 25.80 -11.47 -9.97
CA PRO A 331 25.87 -12.40 -11.08
C PRO A 331 25.43 -13.80 -10.65
N LEU A 332 24.19 -14.17 -10.93
CA LEU A 332 23.80 -15.57 -11.00
C LEU A 332 23.85 -16.01 -12.46
N GLY A 333 24.96 -16.64 -12.82
CA GLY A 333 25.14 -17.25 -14.12
C GLY A 333 24.17 -18.41 -14.29
N SER A 334 23.14 -18.23 -15.10
CA SER A 334 22.39 -19.33 -15.71
C SER A 334 22.72 -19.38 -17.19
N ARG A 335 23.66 -20.27 -17.52
CA ARG A 335 23.89 -20.76 -18.88
C ARG A 335 22.63 -21.47 -19.35
N ILE A 336 21.81 -20.82 -20.17
CA ILE A 336 20.94 -21.56 -21.10
C ILE A 336 21.84 -21.94 -22.29
N ARG A 337 22.47 -23.12 -22.19
CA ARG A 337 23.07 -23.78 -23.34
C ARG A 337 21.91 -24.17 -24.27
N LYS A 338 21.74 -23.45 -25.38
CA LYS A 338 21.07 -24.02 -26.56
C LYS A 338 21.90 -25.25 -26.98
N LYS A 339 21.42 -26.45 -26.69
CA LYS A 339 21.88 -27.65 -27.41
C LYS A 339 21.24 -27.56 -28.78
N ALA A 340 22.03 -27.21 -29.78
CA ALA A 340 21.76 -27.62 -31.15
C ALA A 340 21.90 -29.15 -31.18
N GLY A 341 20.84 -29.85 -31.56
CA GLY A 341 20.82 -31.29 -31.75
C GLY A 341 19.81 -31.63 -32.84
N LYS A 342 20.31 -32.16 -33.96
CA LYS A 342 19.56 -32.65 -35.11
C LYS A 342 18.75 -33.90 -34.75
N GLY A 343 17.60 -34.06 -35.39
CA GLY A 343 17.06 -35.35 -35.86
C GLY A 343 16.07 -36.07 -34.95
N GLY A 344 14.98 -36.55 -35.57
CA GLY A 344 14.16 -37.66 -35.07
C GLY A 344 12.66 -37.34 -34.98
N GLU A 345 11.93 -37.61 -36.06
CA GLU A 345 10.52 -38.02 -35.98
C GLU A 345 10.43 -39.29 -35.14
N GLU A 346 9.49 -39.36 -34.19
CA GLU A 346 8.72 -40.57 -33.87
C GLU A 346 7.63 -40.22 -32.84
N GLY A 347 6.44 -40.78 -33.06
CA GLY A 347 5.16 -40.27 -32.57
C GLY A 347 4.81 -40.55 -31.12
N LEU A 348 3.65 -40.02 -30.74
CA LEU A 348 2.83 -40.44 -29.61
C LEU A 348 1.39 -39.99 -29.90
N GLU A 349 0.68 -40.84 -30.63
CA GLU A 349 -0.78 -40.89 -30.68
C GLU A 349 -1.34 -41.26 -29.29
N GLY A 350 -2.56 -40.80 -29.01
CA GLY A 350 -3.48 -41.52 -28.12
C GLY A 350 -3.70 -40.94 -26.73
N TRP A 351 -4.41 -39.82 -26.62
CA TRP A 351 -5.37 -39.57 -25.52
C TRP A 351 -6.59 -38.84 -26.11
N GLN A 352 -7.59 -39.61 -26.55
CA GLN A 352 -8.94 -39.11 -26.81
C GLN A 352 -9.62 -38.86 -25.46
N VAL A 353 -10.09 -37.63 -25.25
CA VAL A 353 -10.96 -37.27 -24.13
C VAL A 353 -12.40 -37.47 -24.60
N GLU A 354 -13.10 -38.44 -24.02
CA GLU A 354 -14.56 -38.58 -24.17
C GLU A 354 -15.25 -37.36 -23.55
N MET A 355 -15.92 -36.58 -24.41
CA MET A 355 -16.77 -35.44 -24.04
C MET A 355 -18.09 -35.97 -23.47
N ASN A 356 -18.39 -35.67 -22.21
CA ASN A 356 -19.71 -35.93 -21.61
C ASN A 356 -20.70 -34.81 -22.00
N GLU A 357 -21.33 -34.95 -23.18
CA GLU A 357 -22.28 -33.98 -23.77
C GLU A 357 -23.59 -33.77 -22.96
N GLY A 358 -23.83 -34.54 -21.90
CA GLY A 358 -25.03 -34.43 -21.07
C GLY A 358 -25.07 -33.21 -20.15
N ARG A 359 -23.91 -32.68 -19.72
CA ARG A 359 -23.83 -31.66 -18.66
C ARG A 359 -23.79 -30.22 -19.18
N GLU A 360 -23.46 -30.02 -20.46
CA GLU A 360 -23.53 -28.70 -21.11
C GLU A 360 -24.97 -28.28 -21.45
N LYS A 361 -25.88 -29.24 -21.66
CA LYS A 361 -27.29 -28.93 -21.98
C LYS A 361 -28.07 -28.41 -20.77
N GLU A 362 -27.77 -28.89 -19.56
CA GLU A 362 -28.40 -28.40 -18.32
C GLU A 362 -27.90 -27.00 -17.91
N VAL A 363 -26.60 -26.73 -18.10
CA VAL A 363 -26.02 -25.38 -17.83
C VAL A 363 -26.52 -24.35 -18.85
N ASN A 364 -26.66 -24.74 -20.12
CA ASN A 364 -27.19 -23.85 -21.15
C ASN A 364 -28.72 -23.65 -21.06
N ALA A 365 -29.47 -24.62 -20.52
CA ALA A 365 -30.91 -24.46 -20.27
C ALA A 365 -31.19 -23.49 -19.11
N GLY A 366 -30.42 -23.57 -18.01
CA GLY A 366 -30.52 -22.62 -16.90
C GLY A 366 -30.20 -21.17 -17.29
N LEU A 367 -29.23 -20.98 -18.21
CA LEU A 367 -28.88 -19.66 -18.77
C LEU A 367 -29.93 -19.10 -19.75
N ALA A 368 -30.83 -19.95 -20.27
CA ALA A 368 -31.88 -19.54 -21.20
C ALA A 368 -33.18 -19.14 -20.49
N GLU A 369 -33.49 -19.73 -19.32
CA GLU A 369 -34.63 -19.34 -18.49
C GLU A 369 -34.39 -17.99 -17.78
N GLU A 370 -33.17 -17.72 -17.32
CA GLU A 370 -32.82 -16.45 -16.65
C GLU A 370 -32.81 -15.22 -17.61
N ARG A 371 -32.95 -15.46 -18.92
CA ARG A 371 -33.09 -14.40 -19.94
C ARG A 371 -34.52 -13.91 -20.13
N ARG A 372 -35.55 -14.62 -19.64
CA ARG A 372 -36.96 -14.28 -19.92
C ARG A 372 -37.63 -13.33 -18.92
N ASP A 373 -37.07 -13.17 -17.72
CA ASP A 373 -37.66 -12.36 -16.66
C ASP A 373 -36.85 -11.10 -16.29
N LEU A 374 -36.20 -10.48 -17.28
CA LEU A 374 -35.50 -9.21 -17.06
C LEU A 374 -36.36 -8.03 -17.52
N PRO A 375 -36.78 -7.12 -16.60
CA PRO A 375 -37.37 -5.86 -17.00
C PRO A 375 -36.34 -5.03 -17.79
N GLU A 376 -36.75 -4.57 -18.97
CA GLU A 376 -36.10 -3.49 -19.71
C GLU A 376 -36.07 -2.23 -18.83
N ALA A 377 -34.97 -2.00 -18.11
CA ALA A 377 -34.45 -0.68 -17.71
C ALA A 377 -33.27 -0.84 -16.76
N VAL A 378 -32.04 -0.59 -17.24
CA VAL A 378 -31.28 0.65 -16.95
C VAL A 378 -30.22 0.75 -18.06
N GLU A 379 -30.58 1.41 -19.17
CA GLU A 379 -29.56 2.16 -19.93
C GLU A 379 -28.96 3.20 -18.97
N GLY A 380 -27.68 3.08 -18.62
CA GLY A 380 -27.08 3.97 -17.63
C GLY A 380 -25.59 3.80 -17.44
N ARG A 381 -24.82 4.38 -18.37
CA ARG A 381 -23.36 4.64 -18.32
C ARG A 381 -22.47 3.41 -18.11
N VAL A 382 -21.99 2.83 -19.21
CA VAL A 382 -20.65 2.21 -19.21
C VAL A 382 -19.66 3.35 -18.92
N VAL A 383 -19.14 3.37 -17.70
CA VAL A 383 -18.07 4.29 -17.30
C VAL A 383 -16.84 3.91 -18.14
N GLU A 384 -16.25 4.85 -18.88
CA GLU A 384 -15.02 4.61 -19.65
C GLU A 384 -13.82 4.48 -18.67
N TYR A 385 -12.75 3.77 -19.07
CA TYR A 385 -11.54 3.67 -18.26
C TYR A 385 -10.85 5.04 -18.16
N ASP A 386 -10.59 5.49 -16.93
CA ASP A 386 -9.78 6.69 -16.71
C ASP A 386 -8.28 6.41 -16.94
N LEU A 387 -7.49 7.46 -17.15
CA LEU A 387 -6.05 7.36 -17.38
C LEU A 387 -5.33 6.60 -16.26
N GLY A 388 -5.73 6.83 -15.02
CA GLY A 388 -5.14 6.21 -13.86
C GLY A 388 -5.43 4.72 -13.77
N GLN A 389 -6.66 4.30 -14.10
CA GLN A 389 -7.06 2.90 -14.22
C GLN A 389 -6.23 2.18 -15.29
N ILE A 390 -6.06 2.79 -16.46
CA ILE A 390 -5.18 2.26 -17.52
C ILE A 390 -3.74 2.10 -17.01
N ALA A 391 -3.21 3.09 -16.27
CA ALA A 391 -1.88 3.00 -15.69
C ALA A 391 -1.74 1.84 -14.69
N ILE A 392 -2.75 1.60 -13.85
CA ILE A 392 -2.76 0.49 -12.88
C ILE A 392 -2.86 -0.87 -13.57
N VAL A 393 -3.70 -1.01 -14.61
CA VAL A 393 -3.80 -2.24 -15.41
C VAL A 393 -2.47 -2.52 -16.11
N MET A 394 -1.82 -1.48 -16.66
CA MET A 394 -0.50 -1.61 -17.29
C MET A 394 0.59 -2.00 -16.29
N ASP A 395 0.58 -1.43 -15.07
CA ASP A 395 1.47 -1.86 -13.99
C ASP A 395 1.25 -3.34 -13.62
N ALA A 396 0.00 -3.78 -13.54
CA ALA A 396 -0.33 -5.19 -13.28
C ALA A 396 0.19 -6.14 -14.39
N ILE A 397 0.05 -5.76 -15.66
CA ILE A 397 0.62 -6.48 -16.81
C ILE A 397 2.15 -6.56 -16.72
N LEU A 398 2.80 -5.47 -16.33
CA LEU A 398 4.25 -5.42 -16.14
C LEU A 398 4.70 -6.35 -15.01
N LEU A 399 4.00 -6.33 -13.87
CA LEU A 399 4.29 -7.16 -12.70
C LEU A 399 4.17 -8.67 -13.00
N LEU A 400 3.19 -9.06 -13.81
CA LEU A 400 3.00 -10.45 -14.27
C LEU A 400 3.87 -10.82 -15.47
N ARG A 401 4.67 -9.88 -15.99
CA ARG A 401 5.55 -10.06 -17.15
C ARG A 401 4.82 -10.42 -18.45
N PHE A 402 3.54 -10.06 -18.57
CA PHE A 402 2.77 -10.32 -19.80
C PHE A 402 3.28 -9.47 -20.97
N HIS A 403 3.93 -8.35 -20.71
CA HIS A 403 4.60 -7.52 -21.71
C HIS A 403 5.67 -8.24 -22.54
N GLU A 404 6.18 -9.40 -22.08
CA GLU A 404 7.19 -10.16 -22.80
C GLU A 404 6.63 -10.98 -23.97
N TRP A 405 5.32 -11.29 -23.95
CA TRP A 405 4.73 -12.23 -24.90
C TRP A 405 3.30 -11.87 -25.36
N ALA A 406 2.59 -10.98 -24.67
CA ALA A 406 1.22 -10.63 -25.02
C ALA A 406 1.18 -9.53 -26.10
N ASP A 407 0.52 -9.82 -27.22
CA ASP A 407 0.47 -8.90 -28.37
C ASP A 407 -0.25 -7.58 -28.06
N TYR A 408 -1.33 -7.64 -27.27
CA TYR A 408 -2.12 -6.48 -26.84
C TYR A 408 -1.31 -5.42 -26.07
N TYR A 409 -0.18 -5.81 -25.47
CA TYR A 409 0.66 -4.90 -24.70
C TYR A 409 1.26 -3.78 -25.57
N ARG A 410 1.59 -4.10 -26.83
CA ARG A 410 2.22 -3.12 -27.74
C ARG A 410 1.29 -1.94 -28.04
N GLU A 411 0.02 -2.24 -28.24
CA GLU A 411 -1.01 -1.25 -28.53
C GLU A 411 -1.37 -0.47 -27.27
N LEU A 412 -1.61 -1.14 -26.15
CA LEU A 412 -1.88 -0.49 -24.86
C LEU A 412 -0.74 0.46 -24.44
N ARG A 413 0.51 0.05 -24.66
CA ARG A 413 1.69 0.91 -24.42
C ARG A 413 1.58 2.22 -25.20
N THR A 414 1.10 2.18 -26.44
CA THR A 414 0.96 3.37 -27.30
C THR A 414 -0.20 4.25 -26.82
N VAL A 415 -1.29 3.65 -26.37
CA VAL A 415 -2.44 4.38 -25.79
C VAL A 415 -2.03 5.12 -24.52
N LEU A 416 -1.48 4.41 -23.53
CA LEU A 416 -1.08 5.03 -22.26
C LEU A 416 0.00 6.11 -22.48
N ALA A 417 0.94 5.86 -23.39
CA ALA A 417 1.94 6.86 -23.80
C ALA A 417 1.31 8.17 -24.26
N LYS A 418 0.37 8.09 -25.21
CA LYS A 418 -0.31 9.28 -25.76
C LYS A 418 -1.12 9.99 -24.70
N ARG A 419 -1.89 9.26 -23.89
CA ARG A 419 -2.75 9.85 -22.87
C ARG A 419 -1.98 10.54 -21.74
N LEU A 420 -0.79 10.04 -21.38
CA LEU A 420 0.08 10.72 -20.40
C LEU A 420 0.59 12.08 -20.89
N HIS A 421 0.62 12.32 -22.20
CA HIS A 421 1.00 13.61 -22.80
C HIS A 421 -0.17 14.59 -22.95
N GLU A 422 -1.40 14.19 -22.62
CA GLU A 422 -2.54 15.10 -22.66
C GLU A 422 -2.40 16.22 -21.61
N PRO A 423 -2.91 17.43 -21.90
CA PRO A 423 -2.91 18.52 -20.93
C PRO A 423 -3.59 18.11 -19.63
N GLN A 424 -3.01 18.50 -18.49
CA GLN A 424 -3.53 18.21 -17.13
C GLN A 424 -3.60 16.73 -16.72
N ALA A 425 -3.25 15.77 -17.60
CA ALA A 425 -3.27 14.34 -17.32
C ALA A 425 -2.58 13.99 -15.98
N VAL A 426 -1.39 14.55 -15.75
CA VAL A 426 -0.59 14.32 -14.54
C VAL A 426 -1.25 14.86 -13.26
N GLU A 427 -2.00 15.97 -13.34
CA GLU A 427 -2.61 16.58 -12.15
C GLU A 427 -3.74 15.73 -11.57
N GLN A 428 -4.39 14.93 -12.42
CA GLN A 428 -5.51 14.06 -12.07
C GLN A 428 -5.09 12.73 -11.45
N LEU A 429 -3.82 12.34 -11.64
CA LEU A 429 -3.31 11.08 -11.09
C LEU A 429 -3.10 11.19 -9.59
N ASP A 430 -3.63 10.20 -8.88
CA ASP A 430 -3.37 10.01 -7.46
C ASP A 430 -1.94 9.44 -7.24
N PRO A 431 -1.47 9.35 -5.97
CA PRO A 431 -0.13 8.86 -5.69
C PRO A 431 0.15 7.45 -6.23
N LEU A 432 -0.81 6.53 -6.18
CA LEU A 432 -0.59 5.17 -6.65
C LEU A 432 -0.54 5.09 -8.17
N GLN A 433 -1.43 5.80 -8.86
CA GLN A 433 -1.45 5.90 -10.32
C GLN A 433 -0.20 6.59 -10.85
N LEU A 434 0.31 7.62 -10.15
CA LEU A 434 1.61 8.25 -10.47
C LEU A 434 2.76 7.24 -10.36
N ALA A 435 2.77 6.41 -9.31
CA ALA A 435 3.79 5.37 -9.15
C ALA A 435 3.68 4.30 -10.24
N ALA A 436 2.47 3.87 -10.60
CA ALA A 436 2.21 2.94 -11.70
C ALA A 436 2.66 3.50 -13.06
N ALA A 437 2.30 4.75 -13.36
CA ALA A 437 2.74 5.44 -14.57
C ALA A 437 4.26 5.62 -14.61
N MET A 438 4.90 5.94 -13.48
CA MET A 438 6.37 6.03 -13.40
C MET A 438 7.03 4.66 -13.65
N ASN A 439 6.46 3.58 -13.14
CA ASN A 439 6.94 2.23 -13.40
C ASN A 439 6.80 1.86 -14.89
N PHE A 440 5.67 2.21 -15.50
CA PHE A 440 5.43 2.09 -16.94
C PHE A 440 6.50 2.82 -17.77
N LEU A 441 6.79 4.08 -17.46
CA LEU A 441 7.81 4.87 -18.15
C LEU A 441 9.22 4.29 -17.97
N SER A 442 9.52 3.76 -16.77
CA SER A 442 10.83 3.15 -16.49
C SER A 442 11.11 1.89 -17.34
N THR A 443 10.05 1.15 -17.66
CA THR A 443 10.10 -0.09 -18.45
C THR A 443 10.02 0.20 -19.96
N ASN A 444 9.27 1.22 -20.37
CA ASN A 444 9.02 1.57 -21.77
C ASN A 444 9.82 2.79 -22.23
N ARG A 445 11.15 2.67 -22.18
CA ARG A 445 12.07 3.80 -22.34
C ARG A 445 12.01 4.51 -23.69
N LEU A 446 11.61 3.80 -24.75
CA LEU A 446 11.41 4.35 -26.10
C LEU A 446 10.27 5.39 -26.16
N VAL A 447 9.35 5.37 -25.19
CA VAL A 447 8.28 6.36 -25.03
C VAL A 447 8.73 7.51 -24.11
N ALA A 448 9.70 7.25 -23.23
CA ALA A 448 9.97 8.05 -22.04
C ALA A 448 11.19 9.00 -22.20
N GLU A 449 11.47 9.45 -23.42
CA GLU A 449 12.49 10.47 -23.69
C GLU A 449 12.05 11.88 -23.24
N ASN A 450 10.75 12.07 -22.96
CA ASN A 450 10.23 13.34 -22.48
C ASN A 450 10.53 13.55 -20.98
N GLU A 451 11.64 14.23 -20.71
CA GLU A 451 12.08 14.62 -19.37
C GLU A 451 11.07 15.56 -18.68
N ASP A 452 10.33 16.39 -19.44
CA ASP A 452 9.34 17.32 -18.88
C ASP A 452 8.14 16.59 -18.26
N LEU A 453 7.69 15.50 -18.88
CA LEU A 453 6.62 14.66 -18.33
C LEU A 453 7.05 14.06 -16.97
N VAL A 454 8.25 13.49 -16.90
CA VAL A 454 8.76 12.89 -15.66
C VAL A 454 9.00 13.94 -14.58
N LYS A 455 9.48 15.13 -14.97
CA LYS A 455 9.61 16.29 -14.08
C LYS A 455 8.26 16.73 -13.52
N ALA A 456 7.22 16.84 -14.35
CA ALA A 456 5.86 17.18 -13.92
C ALA A 456 5.29 16.13 -12.95
N MET A 457 5.41 14.84 -13.28
CA MET A 457 4.98 13.74 -12.40
C MET A 457 5.74 13.74 -11.07
N THR A 458 7.04 14.03 -11.08
CA THR A 458 7.88 14.04 -9.87
C THR A 458 7.46 15.17 -8.95
N ARG A 459 7.27 16.37 -9.50
CA ARG A 459 6.74 17.52 -8.76
C ARG A 459 5.36 17.24 -8.17
N ARG A 460 4.45 16.61 -8.94
CA ARG A 460 3.11 16.24 -8.46
C ARG A 460 3.18 15.25 -7.30
N MET A 461 3.93 14.15 -7.45
CA MET A 461 4.12 13.16 -6.38
C MET A 461 4.68 13.81 -5.11
N PHE A 462 5.67 14.69 -5.24
CA PHE A 462 6.28 15.33 -4.08
C PHE A 462 5.31 16.32 -3.44
N ARG A 463 4.56 17.12 -4.20
CA ARG A 463 3.48 17.96 -3.65
C ARG A 463 2.45 17.14 -2.87
N LEU A 464 2.00 16.01 -3.42
CA LEU A 464 1.08 15.10 -2.74
C LEU A 464 1.66 14.51 -1.46
N PHE A 465 2.98 14.22 -1.44
CA PHE A 465 3.67 13.71 -0.26
C PHE A 465 3.86 14.77 0.84
N HIS A 466 4.14 16.02 0.46
CA HIS A 466 4.21 17.13 1.42
C HIS A 466 2.84 17.49 1.99
N ALA A 467 1.77 17.32 1.20
CA ALA A 467 0.39 17.54 1.62
C ALA A 467 -0.27 16.36 2.34
N ASP A 468 0.49 15.31 2.68
CA ASP A 468 0.03 14.09 3.36
C ASP A 468 -1.06 13.30 2.64
N LEU A 469 -1.19 13.51 1.33
CA LEU A 469 -2.06 12.74 0.46
C LEU A 469 -1.33 11.47 -0.03
N ALA A 470 -0.01 11.56 -0.25
CA ALA A 470 0.80 10.38 -0.54
C ALA A 470 1.41 9.80 0.75
N LYS A 471 1.09 8.52 1.02
CA LYS A 471 1.75 7.69 2.04
C LYS A 471 3.19 7.27 1.64
N PRO A 472 4.05 6.87 2.61
CA PRO A 472 5.45 6.50 2.36
C PRO A 472 5.67 5.42 1.29
N PHE A 473 4.84 4.38 1.26
CA PHE A 473 4.96 3.34 0.23
C PHE A 473 4.75 3.90 -1.19
N HIS A 474 3.86 4.88 -1.42
CA HIS A 474 3.69 5.50 -2.74
C HIS A 474 4.99 6.14 -3.20
N LEU A 475 5.63 6.88 -2.28
CA LEU A 475 6.93 7.50 -2.53
C LEU A 475 8.00 6.44 -2.83
N VAL A 476 8.03 5.32 -2.09
CA VAL A 476 8.96 4.20 -2.34
C VAL A 476 8.81 3.66 -3.76
N PHE A 477 7.59 3.36 -4.20
CA PHE A 477 7.34 2.83 -5.55
C PHE A 477 7.71 3.83 -6.63
N TYR A 478 7.31 5.08 -6.43
CA TYR A 478 7.61 6.16 -7.37
C TYR A 478 9.12 6.36 -7.53
N LEU A 479 9.86 6.52 -6.42
CA LEU A 479 11.30 6.75 -6.45
C LEU A 479 12.06 5.54 -7.03
N LYS A 480 11.61 4.31 -6.77
CA LYS A 480 12.18 3.11 -7.42
C LYS A 480 12.03 3.17 -8.95
N GLY A 481 10.84 3.54 -9.43
CA GLY A 481 10.57 3.74 -10.85
C GLY A 481 11.44 4.86 -11.44
N LEU A 482 11.58 5.99 -10.75
CA LEU A 482 12.40 7.12 -11.16
C LEU A 482 13.89 6.74 -11.27
N VAL A 483 14.42 6.02 -10.28
CA VAL A 483 15.80 5.49 -10.30
C VAL A 483 16.01 4.53 -11.47
N SER A 484 15.07 3.62 -11.71
CA SER A 484 15.12 2.69 -12.84
C SER A 484 15.10 3.44 -14.18
N TRP A 485 14.23 4.45 -14.29
CA TRP A 485 14.10 5.28 -15.49
C TRP A 485 15.40 6.03 -15.80
N ARG A 486 16.12 6.57 -14.81
CA ARG A 486 17.41 7.24 -15.06
C ARG A 486 18.58 6.32 -15.41
N GLN A 487 18.46 5.02 -15.23
CA GLN A 487 19.57 4.08 -15.40
C GLN A 487 19.51 3.35 -16.74
N THR A 488 20.47 3.57 -17.63
CA THR A 488 20.58 2.86 -18.92
C THR A 488 21.51 1.64 -18.80
N PRO A 489 21.07 0.42 -19.18
CA PRO A 489 21.95 -0.74 -19.19
C PRO A 489 23.05 -0.55 -20.24
N ALA A 490 24.29 -0.58 -19.79
CA ALA A 490 25.49 -0.52 -20.61
C ALA A 490 26.23 -1.87 -20.56
N ARG A 491 26.98 -2.14 -21.64
CA ARG A 491 27.80 -3.34 -21.77
C ARG A 491 29.23 -2.91 -22.09
N ALA A 492 30.19 -3.38 -21.32
CA ALA A 492 31.61 -3.24 -21.63
C ALA A 492 32.30 -4.60 -21.59
N LYS A 493 33.39 -4.77 -22.32
CA LYS A 493 34.26 -5.94 -22.13
C LYS A 493 35.30 -5.59 -21.07
N ASN A 494 35.54 -6.49 -20.12
CA ASN A 494 36.68 -6.35 -19.21
C ASN A 494 37.99 -6.71 -19.93
N ALA A 495 39.13 -6.49 -19.25
CA ALA A 495 40.46 -6.83 -19.75
C ALA A 495 40.62 -8.32 -20.11
N ARG A 496 39.75 -9.21 -19.61
CA ARG A 496 39.72 -10.64 -19.92
C ARG A 496 38.70 -11.00 -21.01
N GLY A 497 38.20 -10.02 -21.75
CA GLY A 497 37.22 -10.20 -22.83
C GLY A 497 35.80 -10.57 -22.38
N ARG A 498 35.51 -10.63 -21.07
CA ARG A 498 34.17 -10.95 -20.54
C ARG A 498 33.26 -9.73 -20.56
N THR A 499 32.03 -9.90 -21.03
CA THR A 499 31.01 -8.85 -21.02
C THR A 499 30.56 -8.54 -19.59
N LEU A 500 30.91 -7.35 -19.13
CA LEU A 500 30.34 -6.72 -17.94
C LEU A 500 29.06 -5.99 -18.34
N ARG A 501 28.00 -6.20 -17.56
CA ARG A 501 26.76 -5.43 -17.65
C ARG A 501 26.73 -4.50 -16.44
N PHE A 502 26.52 -3.23 -16.68
CA PHE A 502 26.40 -2.20 -15.64
C PHE A 502 25.36 -1.18 -16.05
N PHE A 503 25.01 -0.25 -15.17
CA PHE A 503 24.07 0.81 -15.46
C PHE A 503 24.79 2.16 -15.52
N VAL A 504 24.50 2.94 -16.55
CA VAL A 504 24.90 4.34 -16.66
C VAL A 504 23.73 5.19 -16.23
N SER A 505 23.93 6.06 -15.24
CA SER A 505 22.88 6.99 -14.81
C SER A 505 22.93 8.28 -15.62
N ARG A 506 21.80 8.73 -16.15
CA ARG A 506 21.67 10.12 -16.58
C ARG A 506 21.63 11.04 -15.35
N LYS A 507 22.18 12.24 -15.51
CA LYS A 507 21.98 13.32 -14.54
C LYS A 507 20.57 13.89 -14.69
N LEU A 508 20.01 14.38 -13.59
CA LEU A 508 18.70 15.03 -13.55
C LEU A 508 18.86 16.42 -12.93
N PRO A 509 19.38 17.42 -13.68
CA PRO A 509 19.75 18.71 -13.11
C PRO A 509 18.60 19.43 -12.41
N TRP A 510 17.36 19.21 -12.86
CA TRP A 510 16.16 19.81 -12.26
C TRP A 510 15.80 19.25 -10.87
N LEU A 511 16.38 18.13 -10.43
CA LEU A 511 16.27 17.66 -9.04
C LEU A 511 17.22 18.42 -8.11
N GLU A 512 18.36 18.86 -8.63
CA GLU A 512 19.42 19.57 -7.89
C GLU A 512 19.26 21.09 -7.99
N ALA A 513 18.56 21.57 -9.02
CA ALA A 513 18.29 22.99 -9.22
C ALA A 513 17.36 23.54 -8.14
N LYS A 514 17.67 24.75 -7.67
CA LYS A 514 16.79 25.54 -6.82
C LYS A 514 15.83 26.33 -7.71
N GLU A 515 14.54 26.27 -7.39
CA GLU A 515 13.55 27.11 -8.05
C GLU A 515 13.71 28.56 -7.57
N GLU A 516 13.33 29.54 -8.41
CA GLU A 516 13.46 30.95 -8.05
C GLU A 516 12.67 31.27 -6.76
N GLY A 517 13.35 31.88 -5.79
CA GLY A 517 12.77 32.19 -4.48
C GLY A 517 12.81 31.05 -3.47
N GLU A 518 13.24 29.84 -3.85
CA GLU A 518 13.35 28.71 -2.92
C GLU A 518 14.77 28.52 -2.37
N ARG A 519 14.84 28.29 -1.06
CA ARG A 519 16.12 28.08 -0.35
C ARG A 519 16.74 26.71 -0.62
N PHE A 520 15.89 25.70 -0.83
CA PHE A 520 16.24 24.29 -0.94
C PHE A 520 15.84 23.73 -2.30
N ASN A 521 16.64 22.83 -2.85
CA ASN A 521 16.25 22.08 -4.04
C ASN A 521 15.18 21.02 -3.71
N VAL A 522 14.68 20.36 -4.76
CA VAL A 522 13.57 19.40 -4.64
C VAL A 522 13.93 18.21 -3.72
N LEU A 523 15.17 17.70 -3.79
CA LEU A 523 15.61 16.58 -2.96
C LEU A 523 15.91 17.00 -1.51
N GLU A 524 16.43 18.21 -1.30
CA GLU A 524 16.67 18.79 0.03
C GLU A 524 15.36 18.97 0.79
N ARG A 525 14.31 19.52 0.14
CA ARG A 525 12.97 19.63 0.73
C ARG A 525 12.37 18.28 1.09
N LEU A 526 12.50 17.30 0.18
CA LEU A 526 12.04 15.95 0.46
C LEU A 526 12.81 15.33 1.64
N GLY A 527 14.12 15.55 1.72
CA GLY A 527 14.97 15.10 2.82
C GLY A 527 14.53 15.69 4.17
N GLU A 528 14.27 16.99 4.22
CA GLU A 528 13.74 17.68 5.40
C GLU A 528 12.41 17.05 5.86
N HIS A 529 11.46 16.87 4.93
CA HIS A 529 10.15 16.28 5.24
C HIS A 529 10.26 14.83 5.76
N ILE A 530 11.18 14.03 5.19
CA ILE A 530 11.48 12.66 5.67
C ILE A 530 12.04 12.71 7.09
N CYS A 531 13.01 13.60 7.38
CA CYS A 531 13.61 13.73 8.70
C CYS A 531 12.58 14.11 9.77
N GLN A 532 11.70 15.07 9.48
CA GLN A 532 10.63 15.50 10.39
C GLN A 532 9.62 14.38 10.69
N ARG A 533 9.52 13.39 9.80
CA ARG A 533 8.48 12.34 9.83
C ARG A 533 9.04 10.93 9.84
N VAL A 534 10.25 10.73 10.35
CA VAL A 534 10.91 9.39 10.33
C VAL A 534 10.05 8.28 10.94
N HIS A 535 9.25 8.60 11.97
CA HIS A 535 8.35 7.64 12.63
C HIS A 535 7.10 7.29 11.81
N TYR A 536 6.81 8.02 10.73
CA TYR A 536 5.72 7.72 9.81
C TYR A 536 6.09 6.59 8.83
N PHE A 537 7.37 6.26 8.71
CA PHE A 537 7.87 5.20 7.85
C PHE A 537 8.01 3.89 8.62
N THR A 538 7.66 2.78 7.97
CA THR A 538 8.22 1.47 8.34
C THR A 538 9.73 1.44 8.03
N LEU A 539 10.48 0.54 8.67
CA LEU A 539 11.91 0.41 8.40
C LEU A 539 12.20 0.01 6.95
N GLY A 540 11.35 -0.84 6.36
CA GLY A 540 11.49 -1.23 4.95
C GLY A 540 11.25 -0.08 3.99
N GLU A 541 10.23 0.75 4.25
CA GLU A 541 9.99 1.96 3.45
C GLU A 541 11.15 2.94 3.58
N LEU A 542 11.58 3.24 4.81
CA LEU A 542 12.67 4.18 5.07
C LEU A 542 13.97 3.71 4.39
N SER A 543 14.37 2.44 4.58
CA SER A 543 15.59 1.90 3.95
C SER A 543 15.53 2.02 2.43
N SER A 544 14.36 1.76 1.84
CA SER A 544 14.15 1.86 0.41
C SER A 544 14.18 3.31 -0.09
N VAL A 545 13.63 4.27 0.66
CA VAL A 545 13.70 5.70 0.31
C VAL A 545 15.14 6.19 0.39
N LEU A 546 15.87 5.89 1.47
CA LEU A 546 17.28 6.27 1.63
C LEU A 546 18.14 5.75 0.47
N ARG A 547 17.91 4.49 0.07
CA ARG A 547 18.56 3.93 -1.12
C ARG A 547 18.19 4.70 -2.37
N SER A 548 16.90 4.92 -2.64
CA SER A 548 16.49 5.62 -3.86
C SER A 548 17.07 7.04 -3.92
N LEU A 549 17.08 7.80 -2.81
CA LEU A 549 17.70 9.13 -2.75
C LEU A 549 19.20 9.08 -3.08
N ALA A 550 19.92 8.08 -2.55
CA ALA A 550 21.35 7.95 -2.82
C ALA A 550 21.64 7.63 -4.30
N TYR A 551 20.73 6.88 -4.93
CA TYR A 551 20.78 6.58 -6.37
C TYR A 551 20.18 7.69 -7.24
N LEU A 552 19.53 8.69 -6.66
CA LEU A 552 19.14 9.95 -7.30
C LEU A 552 20.22 11.03 -7.17
N ASP A 553 21.40 10.67 -6.67
CA ASP A 553 22.55 11.54 -6.39
C ASP A 553 22.28 12.61 -5.32
N PHE A 554 21.36 12.37 -4.38
CA PHE A 554 21.27 13.19 -3.17
C PHE A 554 22.52 12.96 -2.30
N GLY A 555 23.50 13.85 -2.39
CA GLY A 555 24.85 13.66 -1.86
C GLY A 555 25.12 14.20 -0.45
N ASP A 556 24.08 14.56 0.31
CA ASP A 556 24.24 15.13 1.65
C ASP A 556 24.57 14.03 2.67
N ALA A 557 25.86 13.86 3.00
CA ALA A 557 26.31 12.87 3.97
C ALA A 557 25.74 13.10 5.38
N ASP A 558 25.46 14.34 5.77
CA ASP A 558 24.94 14.66 7.08
C ASP A 558 23.48 14.23 7.22
N PHE A 559 22.68 14.36 6.16
CA PHE A 559 21.34 13.76 6.09
C PHE A 559 21.36 12.27 6.41
N TYR A 560 22.25 11.48 5.78
CA TYR A 560 22.32 10.03 6.04
C TYR A 560 22.84 9.70 7.44
N ARG A 561 23.76 10.50 7.99
CA ARG A 561 24.30 10.31 9.34
C ARG A 561 23.23 10.42 10.43
N VAL A 562 22.20 11.26 10.23
CA VAL A 562 21.08 11.39 11.17
C VAL A 562 20.36 10.05 11.41
N PHE A 563 20.31 9.17 10.40
CA PHE A 563 19.63 7.87 10.52
C PHE A 563 20.50 6.78 11.17
N VAL A 564 21.81 7.00 11.36
CA VAL A 564 22.72 5.97 11.92
C VAL A 564 22.28 5.51 13.32
N PRO A 565 22.01 6.40 14.30
CA PRO A 565 21.56 5.97 15.64
C PRO A 565 20.21 5.26 15.57
N PHE A 566 19.26 5.82 14.82
CA PHE A 566 17.92 5.26 14.64
C PHE A 566 17.95 3.83 14.07
N ILE A 567 18.79 3.59 13.07
CA ILE A 567 18.95 2.25 12.47
C ILE A 567 19.64 1.31 13.47
N LYS A 568 20.71 1.76 14.17
CA LYS A 568 21.43 0.95 15.18
C LYS A 568 20.50 0.40 16.26
N GLU A 569 19.59 1.22 16.75
CA GLU A 569 18.60 0.84 17.78
C GLU A 569 17.59 -0.21 17.29
N ARG A 570 17.35 -0.27 15.97
CA ARG A 570 16.32 -1.10 15.36
C ARG A 570 16.85 -2.15 14.37
N VAL A 571 18.15 -2.44 14.41
CA VAL A 571 18.78 -3.41 13.49
C VAL A 571 18.09 -4.77 13.54
N GLY A 572 17.66 -5.22 14.73
CA GLY A 572 16.98 -6.51 14.92
C GLY A 572 15.67 -6.66 14.14
N ASP A 573 15.01 -5.53 13.83
CA ASP A 573 13.74 -5.47 13.13
C ASP A 573 13.91 -5.47 11.59
N LEU A 574 15.13 -5.28 11.07
CA LEU A 574 15.37 -5.18 9.62
C LEU A 574 15.25 -6.54 8.93
N ALA A 575 14.52 -6.57 7.81
CA ALA A 575 14.53 -7.68 6.88
C ALA A 575 15.85 -7.72 6.07
N CYS A 576 16.14 -8.85 5.41
CA CYS A 576 17.31 -8.96 4.54
C CYS A 576 17.35 -7.83 3.51
N VAL A 577 16.25 -7.59 2.80
CA VAL A 577 16.17 -6.56 1.76
C VAL A 577 16.46 -5.16 2.32
N ASP A 578 16.01 -4.86 3.54
CA ASP A 578 16.24 -3.58 4.20
C ASP A 578 17.72 -3.39 4.52
N VAL A 579 18.37 -4.42 5.06
CA VAL A 579 19.82 -4.40 5.31
C VAL A 579 20.58 -4.11 4.02
N SER A 580 20.23 -4.77 2.92
CA SER A 580 20.83 -4.51 1.61
C SER A 580 20.59 -3.08 1.14
N ASN A 581 19.38 -2.54 1.35
CA ASN A 581 19.04 -1.17 0.99
C ASN A 581 19.88 -0.15 1.76
N VAL A 582 19.97 -0.29 3.08
CA VAL A 582 20.79 0.58 3.94
C VAL A 582 22.26 0.49 3.54
N MET A 583 22.81 -0.72 3.36
CA MET A 583 24.20 -0.90 2.95
C MET A 583 24.49 -0.21 1.61
N GLN A 584 23.62 -0.38 0.61
CA GLN A 584 23.79 0.24 -0.70
C GLN A 584 23.74 1.77 -0.61
N ALA A 585 22.77 2.31 0.14
CA ALA A 585 22.64 3.75 0.35
C ALA A 585 23.91 4.32 1.01
N PHE A 586 24.38 3.71 2.09
CA PHE A 586 25.45 4.26 2.91
C PHE A 586 26.82 4.09 2.23
N ASN A 587 27.02 2.98 1.50
CA ASN A 587 28.21 2.78 0.67
C ASN A 587 28.26 3.80 -0.49
N ARG A 588 27.12 4.10 -1.12
CA ARG A 588 27.03 5.11 -2.18
C ARG A 588 27.45 6.48 -1.69
N GLN A 589 27.10 6.81 -0.44
CA GLN A 589 27.44 8.06 0.24
C GLN A 589 28.79 8.04 0.96
N ARG A 590 29.52 6.91 0.89
CA ARG A 590 30.82 6.72 1.54
C ARG A 590 30.78 7.01 3.04
N LEU A 591 29.70 6.62 3.71
CA LEU A 591 29.63 6.67 5.16
C LEU A 591 30.47 5.54 5.75
N GLU A 592 31.31 5.89 6.74
CA GLU A 592 32.23 4.95 7.39
C GLU A 592 31.86 4.78 8.87
N ASP A 593 30.83 3.99 9.17
CA ASP A 593 30.48 3.59 10.55
C ASP A 593 30.69 2.08 10.74
N ARG A 594 31.88 1.72 11.23
CA ARG A 594 32.28 0.31 11.41
C ARG A 594 31.30 -0.47 12.28
N HIS A 595 30.75 0.16 13.30
CA HIS A 595 29.82 -0.50 14.22
C HIS A 595 28.48 -0.79 13.53
N LEU A 596 27.94 0.17 12.77
CA LEU A 596 26.73 -0.04 11.98
C LEU A 596 26.90 -1.20 10.98
N PHE A 597 27.98 -1.18 10.19
CA PHE A 597 28.21 -2.23 9.18
C PHE A 597 28.41 -3.61 9.82
N TYR A 598 29.05 -3.68 10.99
CA TYR A 598 29.14 -4.92 11.77
C TYR A 598 27.75 -5.43 12.18
N LEU A 599 26.90 -4.56 12.73
CA LEU A 599 25.54 -4.92 13.15
C LEU A 599 24.67 -5.36 11.97
N LEU A 600 24.72 -4.63 10.85
CA LEU A 600 24.01 -4.98 9.61
C LEU A 600 24.47 -6.35 9.07
N GLY A 601 25.78 -6.60 9.05
CA GLY A 601 26.34 -7.89 8.63
C GLY A 601 25.87 -9.05 9.52
N LYS A 602 25.86 -8.85 10.84
CA LYS A 602 25.37 -9.83 11.81
C LYS A 602 23.87 -10.12 11.62
N GLN A 603 23.06 -9.09 11.41
CA GLN A 603 21.63 -9.23 11.17
C GLN A 603 21.34 -10.00 9.87
N TRP A 604 22.03 -9.65 8.78
CA TRP A 604 21.90 -10.36 7.50
C TRP A 604 22.24 -11.85 7.64
N GLN A 605 23.31 -12.18 8.37
CA GLN A 605 23.69 -13.57 8.64
C GLN A 605 22.62 -14.31 9.47
N ALA A 606 22.08 -13.68 10.50
CA ALA A 606 21.02 -14.27 11.32
C ALA A 606 19.77 -14.60 10.48
N LYS A 607 19.28 -13.64 9.69
CA LYS A 607 18.11 -13.83 8.82
C LYS A 607 18.34 -14.83 7.68
N GLN A 608 19.58 -14.96 7.18
CA GLN A 608 19.91 -16.03 6.23
C GLN A 608 19.96 -17.41 6.88
N ALA A 609 20.46 -17.52 8.11
CA ALA A 609 20.48 -18.79 8.84
C ALA A 609 19.06 -19.32 9.09
N ASP A 610 18.11 -18.43 9.40
CA ASP A 610 16.68 -18.75 9.50
C ASP A 610 16.09 -19.28 8.18
N PHE A 611 16.63 -18.86 7.04
CA PHE A 611 16.21 -19.34 5.71
C PHE A 611 16.87 -20.67 5.30
N VAL A 612 18.13 -20.89 5.69
CA VAL A 612 18.90 -22.10 5.35
C VAL A 612 18.52 -23.28 6.23
N SER A 613 18.06 -23.06 7.47
CA SER A 613 17.55 -24.12 8.34
C SER A 613 16.28 -24.82 7.80
N VAL A 614 15.61 -24.23 6.80
CA VAL A 614 14.40 -24.80 6.15
C VAL A 614 14.74 -25.61 4.89
N LYS A 615 15.98 -25.61 4.38
CA LYS A 615 16.38 -26.43 3.22
C LYS A 615 17.80 -26.99 3.35
N TRP A 616 17.94 -28.08 4.09
CA TRP A 616 18.97 -29.08 3.82
C TRP A 616 18.35 -30.48 3.75
N ARG A 617 18.26 -31.02 2.53
CA ARG A 617 17.97 -32.44 2.23
C ARG A 617 16.74 -33.06 2.93
N GLY A 618 15.58 -32.43 2.82
CA GLY A 618 14.30 -33.11 3.09
C GLY A 618 14.09 -33.61 4.53
N LYS A 619 14.85 -33.13 5.51
CA LYS A 619 14.57 -33.35 6.94
C LYS A 619 14.64 -32.02 7.67
N VAL A 620 13.52 -31.65 8.29
CA VAL A 620 13.43 -30.57 9.28
C VAL A 620 14.22 -31.03 10.50
N ILE A 621 15.26 -30.28 10.89
CA ILE A 621 15.87 -30.39 12.21
C ILE A 621 15.41 -29.14 12.96
N GLN A 622 14.51 -29.33 13.94
CA GLN A 622 14.20 -28.29 14.91
C GLN A 622 15.46 -28.02 15.74
N GLY A 623 15.98 -26.79 15.68
CA GLY A 623 16.95 -26.31 16.64
C GLY A 623 16.25 -26.06 17.97
N GLN A 624 16.77 -26.66 19.04
CA GLN A 624 16.37 -26.43 20.42
C GLN A 624 16.57 -24.97 20.86
#